data_AF-A0A2V1IRU4-F1
#
_entry.id   AF-A0A2V1IRU4-F1
#
_cell.length_a   1.000
_cell.length_b   1.000
_cell.length_c   1.000
_cell.angle_alpha   90.00
_cell.angle_beta   90.00
_cell.angle_gamma   90.00
#
_symmetry.space_group_name_H-M   'P 1'
#
loop_
_entity.id
_entity.type
_entity.pdbx_description
1 polymer ?
#
loop_
_entity_poly.entity_id
_entity_poly.type
_entity_poly.pdbx_seq_one_letter_code
_entity_poly.pdbx_strand_id
1 'polypeptide(L)'
;MKNNQKIPVSILADREVFEYLKEKGDERRTRTEAYCDLLDKSLAGFVSPFLRKKDYVLQPNQCHLTVSALASEWHWHRATVRSFLSAMEAFGLLTRIQLPKSVVITMTVQSGQAAQPRNAQEQPDFAGQLREVLSDWVIGKTTAAETGVICEQLVSLAKTEIADRDAGHCSDTHSITTSAHSGTLVMEHRETALCCIAHAALQKILHKSRFDDSSPLVDFFRFDLGEEWAAFIESAKDLAGLILDTEASVTDFDMDEDQERLKSLRKPFLSLLAKAQAMVD
;
A
#
# COMPACT_ATOMS: atom_id res chain seq x y z
N MET A 1 -25.89 -25.78 23.08
CA MET A 1 -24.80 -25.95 22.08
C MET A 1 -24.51 -24.59 21.50
N LYS A 2 -23.38 -23.97 21.81
CA LYS A 2 -23.05 -22.62 21.33
C LYS A 2 -22.64 -22.73 19.87
N ASN A 3 -23.40 -22.05 19.00
CA ASN A 3 -23.07 -21.90 17.59
C ASN A 3 -21.76 -21.11 17.49
N ASN A 4 -20.64 -21.81 17.30
CA ASN A 4 -19.39 -21.17 16.88
C ASN A 4 -19.57 -20.83 15.40
N GLN A 5 -20.17 -19.68 15.11
CA GLN A 5 -20.08 -19.07 13.78
C GLN A 5 -18.59 -18.85 13.52
N LYS A 6 -17.96 -19.74 12.72
CA LYS A 6 -16.61 -19.52 12.22
C LYS A 6 -16.68 -18.25 11.38
N ILE A 7 -16.05 -17.19 11.86
CA ILE A 7 -15.94 -15.93 11.12
C ILE A 7 -15.27 -16.29 9.78
N PRO A 8 -15.89 -15.97 8.63
CA PRO A 8 -15.25 -16.22 7.35
C PRO A 8 -14.00 -15.35 7.26
N VAL A 9 -12.86 -15.99 7.06
CA VAL A 9 -11.56 -15.31 6.92
C VAL A 9 -11.10 -15.48 5.49
N SER A 10 -10.94 -14.35 4.81
CA SER A 10 -10.44 -14.30 3.44
C SER A 10 -8.93 -14.06 3.45
N ILE A 11 -8.21 -14.77 2.58
CA ILE A 11 -6.77 -14.64 2.38
C ILE A 11 -6.52 -14.39 0.89
N LEU A 12 -5.53 -13.57 0.56
CA LEU A 12 -5.07 -13.40 -0.82
C LEU A 12 -3.97 -14.43 -1.08
N ALA A 13 -4.11 -15.22 -2.15
CA ALA A 13 -3.14 -16.26 -2.50
C ALA A 13 -3.00 -16.39 -4.02
N ASP A 14 -1.77 -16.28 -4.50
CA ASP A 14 -1.46 -16.47 -5.92
C ASP A 14 -1.31 -17.96 -6.27
N ARG A 15 -1.28 -18.27 -7.57
CA ARG A 15 -1.16 -19.65 -8.06
C ARG A 15 0.02 -20.42 -7.45
N GLU A 16 1.13 -19.75 -7.18
CA GLU A 16 2.34 -20.33 -6.59
C GLU A 16 2.14 -20.81 -5.15
N VAL A 17 1.29 -20.12 -4.38
CA VAL A 17 0.89 -20.54 -3.02
C VAL A 17 0.21 -21.90 -3.08
N PHE A 18 -0.73 -22.06 -4.00
CA PHE A 18 -1.46 -23.31 -4.16
C PHE A 18 -0.55 -24.45 -4.60
N GLU A 19 0.40 -24.22 -5.51
CA GLU A 19 1.39 -25.23 -5.89
C GLU A 19 2.37 -25.58 -4.76
N TYR A 20 2.71 -24.63 -3.88
CA TYR A 20 3.57 -24.89 -2.72
C TYR A 20 2.86 -25.67 -1.61
N LEU A 21 1.59 -25.31 -1.34
CA LEU A 21 0.73 -25.98 -0.37
C LEU A 21 0.27 -27.36 -0.86
N LYS A 22 0.27 -27.57 -2.18
CA LYS A 22 0.00 -28.87 -2.79
C LYS A 22 0.99 -29.91 -2.29
N GLU A 23 0.41 -31.01 -1.83
CA GLU A 23 1.10 -32.07 -1.12
C GLU A 23 2.15 -32.76 -2.00
N LYS A 24 3.35 -32.98 -1.44
CA LYS A 24 4.41 -33.79 -2.04
C LYS A 24 4.82 -34.90 -1.07
N GLY A 25 3.93 -35.88 -0.84
CA GLY A 25 4.23 -37.10 -0.10
C GLY A 25 3.60 -37.22 1.30
N ASP A 26 3.84 -38.38 1.93
CA ASP A 26 3.28 -38.87 3.21
C ASP A 26 3.81 -38.09 4.44
N GLU A 27 3.56 -36.78 4.47
CA GLU A 27 3.79 -35.96 5.67
C GLU A 27 2.59 -36.12 6.61
N ARG A 28 2.81 -36.51 7.88
CA ARG A 28 1.73 -36.72 8.88
C ARG A 28 0.81 -35.51 9.08
N ARG A 29 1.34 -34.30 8.84
CA ARG A 29 0.58 -33.06 8.75
C ARG A 29 1.00 -32.34 7.49
N THR A 30 0.05 -31.97 6.66
CA THR A 30 0.31 -31.34 5.37
C THR A 30 0.64 -29.86 5.52
N ARG A 31 1.26 -29.26 4.49
CA ARG A 31 1.52 -27.80 4.48
C ARG A 31 0.25 -26.98 4.59
N THR A 32 -0.84 -27.44 3.96
CA THR A 32 -2.16 -26.82 4.08
C THR A 32 -2.68 -26.89 5.51
N GLU A 33 -2.59 -28.05 6.16
CA GLU A 33 -3.02 -28.21 7.56
C GLU A 33 -2.18 -27.39 8.53
N ALA A 34 -0.87 -27.26 8.29
CA ALA A 34 0.02 -26.42 9.07
C ALA A 34 -0.30 -24.93 8.90
N TYR A 35 -0.66 -24.50 7.69
CA TYR A 35 -1.11 -23.13 7.43
C TYR A 35 -2.44 -22.82 8.15
N CYS A 36 -3.43 -23.71 8.01
CA CYS A 36 -4.72 -23.55 8.71
C CYS A 36 -4.54 -23.53 10.24
N ASP A 37 -3.62 -24.31 10.78
CA ASP A 37 -3.28 -24.30 12.21
C ASP A 37 -2.79 -22.93 12.68
N LEU A 38 -1.87 -22.31 11.93
CA LEU A 38 -1.38 -20.97 12.24
C LEU A 38 -2.50 -19.94 12.15
N LEU A 39 -3.36 -20.07 11.15
CA LEU A 39 -4.49 -19.18 10.95
C LEU A 39 -5.45 -19.25 12.15
N ASP A 40 -5.85 -20.46 12.55
CA ASP A 40 -6.73 -20.69 13.70
C ASP A 40 -6.10 -20.18 15.01
N LYS A 41 -4.80 -20.46 15.25
CA LYS A 41 -4.07 -19.97 16.43
C LYS A 41 -4.00 -18.45 16.47
N SER A 42 -3.79 -17.81 15.32
CA SER A 42 -3.66 -16.36 15.21
C SER A 42 -4.99 -15.64 15.39
N LEU A 43 -6.08 -16.19 14.83
CA LEU A 43 -7.43 -15.70 15.05
C LEU A 43 -7.88 -15.84 16.50
N ALA A 44 -7.42 -16.89 17.19
CA ALA A 44 -7.68 -17.11 18.60
C ALA A 44 -6.77 -16.31 19.55
N GLY A 45 -5.82 -15.51 19.04
CA GLY A 45 -4.85 -14.79 19.88
C GLY A 45 -3.96 -15.74 20.71
N PHE A 46 -3.58 -16.90 20.15
CA PHE A 46 -2.95 -17.96 20.91
C PHE A 46 -1.54 -17.58 21.41
N VAL A 47 -1.30 -17.82 22.71
CA VAL A 47 0.02 -17.73 23.33
C VAL A 47 0.42 -19.10 23.86
N SER A 48 1.60 -19.58 23.44
CA SER A 48 2.15 -20.85 23.91
C SER A 48 2.24 -20.89 25.44
N PRO A 49 1.85 -21.99 26.11
CA PRO A 49 1.85 -22.09 27.57
C PRO A 49 3.20 -21.73 28.22
N PHE A 50 4.31 -22.02 27.53
CA PHE A 50 5.67 -21.73 27.99
C PHE A 50 6.02 -20.24 27.97
N LEU A 51 5.20 -19.39 27.34
CA LEU A 51 5.43 -17.97 27.13
C LEU A 51 4.45 -17.07 27.89
N ARG A 52 3.41 -17.62 28.53
CA ARG A 52 2.36 -16.87 29.26
C ARG A 52 2.87 -15.98 30.39
N LYS A 53 4.12 -16.14 30.84
CA LYS A 53 4.75 -15.31 31.87
C LYS A 53 5.37 -14.00 31.34
N LYS A 54 5.33 -13.75 30.03
CA LYS A 54 5.84 -12.52 29.42
C LYS A 54 4.65 -11.64 29.01
N ASP A 55 4.69 -10.38 29.42
CA ASP A 55 3.67 -9.35 29.12
C ASP A 55 3.72 -8.90 27.65
N TYR A 56 3.61 -9.85 26.72
CA TYR A 56 3.50 -9.53 25.30
C TYR A 56 2.02 -9.41 24.92
N VAL A 57 1.58 -8.18 24.66
CA VAL A 57 0.20 -7.89 24.22
C VAL A 57 0.09 -8.22 22.73
N LEU A 58 -0.72 -9.22 22.39
CA LEU A 58 -0.99 -9.60 21.01
C LEU A 58 -1.98 -8.63 20.35
N GLN A 59 -1.67 -8.22 19.13
CA GLN A 59 -2.58 -7.53 18.24
C GLN A 59 -3.51 -8.53 17.54
N PRO A 60 -4.60 -8.08 16.89
CA PRO A 60 -5.49 -8.96 16.14
C PRO A 60 -4.73 -9.82 15.11
N ASN A 61 -5.17 -11.07 14.94
CA ASN A 61 -4.57 -12.03 14.00
C ASN A 61 -3.09 -12.34 14.29
N GLN A 62 -2.69 -12.24 15.56
CA GLN A 62 -1.37 -12.65 16.01
C GLN A 62 -1.40 -13.87 16.92
N CYS A 63 -0.35 -14.67 16.85
CA CYS A 63 -0.05 -15.70 17.84
C CYS A 63 1.42 -15.65 18.27
N HIS A 64 1.68 -16.04 19.52
CA HIS A 64 3.03 -16.08 20.11
C HIS A 64 3.41 -17.52 20.47
N LEU A 65 4.43 -18.04 19.79
CA LEU A 65 4.77 -19.45 19.84
C LEU A 65 6.26 -19.70 19.69
N THR A 66 6.66 -20.96 19.72
CA THR A 66 8.06 -21.35 19.48
C THR A 66 8.11 -22.33 18.32
N VAL A 67 9.20 -22.27 17.54
CA VAL A 67 9.46 -23.24 16.47
C VAL A 67 9.48 -24.68 17.00
N SER A 68 9.96 -24.89 18.24
CA SER A 68 9.96 -26.20 18.89
C SER A 68 8.55 -26.71 19.21
N ALA A 69 7.62 -25.83 19.57
CA ALA A 69 6.22 -26.21 19.82
C ALA A 69 5.55 -26.65 18.52
N LEU A 70 5.68 -25.87 17.44
CA LEU A 70 5.14 -26.23 16.12
C LEU A 70 5.75 -27.52 15.58
N ALA A 71 7.08 -27.68 15.69
CA ALA A 71 7.76 -28.91 15.27
C ALA A 71 7.20 -30.15 15.96
N SER A 72 6.88 -30.04 17.26
CA SER A 72 6.32 -31.15 18.04
C SER A 72 4.86 -31.41 17.67
N GLU A 73 4.06 -30.36 17.46
CA GLU A 73 2.63 -30.43 17.14
C GLU A 73 2.36 -30.87 15.69
N TRP A 74 3.22 -30.49 14.75
CA TRP A 74 3.12 -30.84 13.34
C TRP A 74 3.90 -32.10 12.98
N HIS A 75 4.65 -32.65 13.94
CA HIS A 75 5.58 -33.76 13.73
C HIS A 75 6.61 -33.48 12.62
N TRP A 76 7.04 -32.24 12.52
CA TRP A 76 8.03 -31.79 11.55
C TRP A 76 9.38 -31.56 12.20
N HIS A 77 10.45 -31.67 11.43
CA HIS A 77 11.74 -31.17 11.87
C HIS A 77 11.69 -29.64 12.04
N ARG A 78 12.40 -29.12 13.06
CA ARG A 78 12.49 -27.66 13.29
C ARG A 78 13.00 -26.89 12.07
N ALA A 79 13.86 -27.50 11.24
CA ALA A 79 14.33 -26.92 9.99
C ALA A 79 13.17 -26.75 8.98
N THR A 80 12.34 -27.80 8.81
CA THR A 80 11.14 -27.77 7.96
C THR A 80 10.17 -26.69 8.39
N VAL A 81 9.89 -26.55 9.69
CA VAL A 81 9.04 -25.47 10.22
C VAL A 81 9.60 -24.10 9.86
N ARG A 82 10.91 -23.88 10.01
CA ARG A 82 11.53 -22.58 9.65
C ARG A 82 11.42 -22.30 8.16
N SER A 83 11.73 -23.27 7.31
CA SER A 83 11.63 -23.13 5.85
C SER A 83 10.19 -22.88 5.41
N PHE A 84 9.22 -23.58 5.99
CA PHE A 84 7.80 -23.36 5.73
C PHE A 84 7.37 -21.94 6.11
N LEU A 85 7.70 -21.50 7.32
CA LEU A 85 7.38 -20.15 7.78
C LEU A 85 8.05 -19.07 6.91
N SER A 86 9.27 -19.31 6.43
CA SER A 86 9.95 -18.38 5.50
C SER A 86 9.29 -18.36 4.12
N ALA A 87 8.81 -19.49 3.62
CA ALA A 87 8.04 -19.53 2.38
C ALA A 87 6.71 -18.78 2.53
N MET A 88 5.97 -19.00 3.62
CA MET A 88 4.71 -18.29 3.89
C MET A 88 4.90 -16.77 4.01
N GLU A 89 6.02 -16.32 4.59
CA GLU A 89 6.39 -14.90 4.65
C GLU A 89 6.75 -14.34 3.28
N ALA A 90 7.49 -15.10 2.45
CA ALA A 90 7.79 -14.71 1.07
C ALA A 90 6.53 -14.62 0.19
N PHE A 91 5.52 -15.45 0.44
CA PHE A 91 4.21 -15.35 -0.20
C PHE A 91 3.32 -14.24 0.37
N GLY A 92 3.79 -13.49 1.38
CA GLY A 92 3.02 -12.43 2.02
C GLY A 92 1.82 -12.93 2.84
N LEU A 93 1.74 -14.22 3.18
CA LEU A 93 0.63 -14.83 3.93
C LEU A 93 0.75 -14.66 5.45
N LEU A 94 1.94 -14.30 5.92
CA LEU A 94 2.21 -13.96 7.31
C LEU A 94 3.44 -13.05 7.41
N THR A 95 3.60 -12.39 8.55
CA THR A 95 4.84 -11.70 8.94
C THR A 95 5.31 -12.20 10.30
N ARG A 96 6.62 -12.17 10.53
CA ARG A 96 7.21 -12.71 11.76
C ARG A 96 8.07 -11.71 12.49
N ILE A 97 7.90 -11.63 13.81
CA ILE A 97 8.82 -10.96 14.71
C ILE A 97 9.60 -12.02 15.48
N GLN A 98 10.89 -12.14 15.17
CA GLN A 98 11.79 -13.08 15.83
C GLN A 98 12.19 -12.55 17.21
N LEU A 99 11.97 -13.36 18.25
CA LEU A 99 12.42 -13.08 19.61
C LEU A 99 13.46 -14.14 20.03
N PRO A 100 14.29 -13.91 21.07
CA PRO A 100 15.43 -14.78 21.39
C PRO A 100 15.12 -16.28 21.55
N LYS A 101 13.88 -16.66 21.92
CA LYS A 101 13.44 -18.06 22.07
C LYS A 101 12.04 -18.34 21.52
N SER A 102 11.44 -17.37 20.83
CA SER A 102 10.05 -17.42 20.41
C SER A 102 9.85 -16.61 19.14
N VAL A 103 8.69 -16.74 18.52
CA VAL A 103 8.29 -15.96 17.35
C VAL A 103 6.86 -15.50 17.55
N VAL A 104 6.60 -14.25 17.19
CA VAL A 104 5.25 -13.73 17.05
C VAL A 104 4.93 -13.77 15.56
N ILE A 105 3.84 -14.42 15.20
CA ILE A 105 3.37 -14.55 13.83
C ILE A 105 2.12 -13.69 13.70
N THR A 106 2.08 -12.83 12.68
CA THR A 106 0.88 -12.08 12.29
C THR A 106 0.38 -12.66 10.97
N MET A 107 -0.86 -13.15 10.94
CA MET A 107 -1.47 -13.65 9.70
C MET A 107 -2.02 -12.47 8.89
N THR A 108 -1.74 -12.45 7.59
CA THR A 108 -2.32 -11.46 6.68
C THR A 108 -3.72 -11.93 6.27
N VAL A 109 -4.70 -11.57 7.10
CA VAL A 109 -6.10 -11.84 6.82
C VAL A 109 -6.78 -10.58 6.32
N GLN A 110 -7.57 -10.72 5.26
CA GLN A 110 -8.52 -9.68 4.87
C GLN A 110 -9.60 -9.69 5.94
N SER A 111 -9.54 -8.72 6.85
CA SER A 111 -10.47 -8.63 7.98
C SER A 111 -11.90 -8.63 7.48
N GLY A 112 -12.62 -9.71 7.78
CA GLY A 112 -14.07 -9.80 7.68
C GLY A 112 -14.74 -9.00 8.79
N GLN A 113 -14.41 -7.71 8.94
CA GLN A 113 -15.47 -6.78 9.27
C GLN A 113 -16.57 -7.04 8.25
N ALA A 114 -17.82 -7.11 8.70
CA ALA A 114 -18.96 -7.00 7.81
C ALA A 114 -18.84 -5.64 7.09
N ALA A 115 -18.02 -5.59 6.05
CA ALA A 115 -18.34 -4.86 4.87
C ALA A 115 -19.75 -5.33 4.58
N GLN A 116 -20.69 -4.38 4.71
CA GLN A 116 -21.96 -4.49 4.02
C GLN A 116 -21.72 -5.17 2.68
N PRO A 117 -22.61 -6.08 2.24
CA PRO A 117 -22.41 -6.85 1.02
C PRO A 117 -21.79 -5.91 0.01
N ARG A 118 -20.55 -6.22 -0.41
CA ARG A 118 -19.87 -5.45 -1.46
C ARG A 118 -20.94 -5.28 -2.50
N ASN A 119 -21.45 -4.06 -2.61
CA ASN A 119 -22.28 -3.71 -3.73
C ASN A 119 -21.35 -4.05 -4.89
N ALA A 120 -21.77 -5.00 -5.73
CA ALA A 120 -21.27 -5.00 -7.08
C ALA A 120 -21.46 -3.54 -7.52
N GLN A 121 -20.35 -2.81 -7.68
CA GLN A 121 -20.33 -1.34 -7.79
C GLN A 121 -20.48 -0.60 -6.43
N GLU A 122 -19.48 -0.68 -5.54
CA GLU A 122 -19.14 0.52 -4.77
C GLU A 122 -18.68 1.54 -5.81
N GLN A 123 -19.59 2.43 -6.18
CA GLN A 123 -19.25 3.59 -6.98
C GLN A 123 -18.04 4.23 -6.27
N PRO A 124 -16.90 4.40 -6.96
CA PRO A 124 -15.70 4.86 -6.28
C PRO A 124 -16.03 6.15 -5.54
N ASP A 125 -15.41 6.40 -4.39
CA ASP A 125 -15.54 7.72 -3.78
C ASP A 125 -15.19 8.80 -4.81
N PHE A 126 -15.67 10.03 -4.62
CA PHE A 126 -15.49 11.09 -5.61
C PHE A 126 -14.03 11.22 -6.09
N ALA A 127 -13.08 11.05 -5.17
CA ALA A 127 -11.65 11.04 -5.47
C ALA A 127 -11.21 9.83 -6.31
N GLY A 128 -11.76 8.64 -6.06
CA GLY A 128 -11.54 7.42 -6.84
C GLY A 128 -12.07 7.55 -8.26
N GLN A 129 -13.26 8.13 -8.45
CA GLN A 129 -13.83 8.37 -9.78
C GLN A 129 -12.94 9.31 -10.60
N LEU A 130 -12.43 10.37 -9.95
CA LEU A 130 -11.46 11.28 -10.57
C LEU A 130 -10.15 10.57 -10.93
N ARG A 131 -9.58 9.78 -10.01
CA ARG A 131 -8.33 9.05 -10.26
C ARG A 131 -8.45 8.07 -11.44
N GLU A 132 -9.57 7.36 -11.55
CA GLU A 132 -9.83 6.44 -12.65
C GLU A 132 -9.85 7.17 -13.99
N VAL A 133 -10.63 8.24 -14.10
CA VAL A 133 -10.71 9.08 -15.32
C VAL A 133 -9.36 9.67 -15.68
N LEU A 134 -8.60 10.14 -14.69
CA LEU A 134 -7.28 10.71 -14.89
C LEU A 134 -6.22 9.66 -15.26
N SER A 135 -6.39 8.39 -14.89
CA SER A 135 -5.44 7.32 -15.21
C SER A 135 -5.35 7.08 -16.73
N ASP A 136 -6.48 7.10 -17.44
CA ASP A 136 -6.53 6.99 -18.90
C ASP A 136 -5.86 8.19 -19.58
N TRP A 137 -5.98 9.37 -18.98
CA TRP A 137 -5.25 10.56 -19.44
C TRP A 137 -3.75 10.42 -19.21
N VAL A 138 -3.30 9.93 -18.05
CA VAL A 138 -1.88 9.74 -17.71
C VAL A 138 -1.18 8.88 -18.76
N ILE A 139 -1.79 7.74 -19.11
CA ILE A 139 -1.25 6.79 -20.10
C ILE A 139 -1.50 7.21 -21.56
N GLY A 140 -2.23 8.32 -21.78
CA GLY A 140 -2.45 8.92 -23.10
C GLY A 140 -3.57 8.30 -23.93
N LYS A 141 -4.51 7.57 -23.32
CA LYS A 141 -5.71 7.07 -24.00
C LYS A 141 -6.74 8.17 -24.26
N THR A 142 -6.78 9.19 -23.41
CA THR A 142 -7.70 10.33 -23.55
C THR A 142 -6.94 11.65 -23.63
N THR A 143 -7.57 12.66 -24.21
CA THR A 143 -7.03 14.03 -24.28
C THR A 143 -7.34 14.81 -23.00
N ALA A 144 -6.62 15.92 -22.78
CA ALA A 144 -6.90 16.82 -21.66
C ALA A 144 -8.31 17.44 -21.76
N ALA A 145 -8.80 17.70 -22.99
CA ALA A 145 -10.14 18.25 -23.22
C ALA A 145 -11.23 17.25 -22.83
N GLU A 146 -11.15 16.00 -23.30
CA GLU A 146 -12.11 14.94 -22.97
C GLU A 146 -12.12 14.63 -21.48
N THR A 147 -10.93 14.51 -20.87
CA THR A 147 -10.78 14.24 -19.43
C THR A 147 -11.31 15.41 -18.60
N GLY A 148 -11.07 16.65 -19.04
CA GLY A 148 -11.57 17.85 -18.38
C GLY A 148 -13.09 17.90 -18.32
N VAL A 149 -13.78 17.53 -19.41
CA VAL A 149 -15.24 17.45 -19.46
C VAL A 149 -15.77 16.43 -18.45
N ILE A 150 -15.15 15.26 -18.35
CA ILE A 150 -15.60 14.21 -17.41
C ILE A 150 -15.36 14.64 -15.96
N CYS A 151 -14.20 15.25 -15.64
CA CYS A 151 -13.93 15.80 -14.32
C CYS A 151 -14.95 16.89 -13.93
N GLU A 152 -15.32 17.78 -14.86
CA GLU A 152 -16.32 18.81 -14.63
C GLU A 152 -17.72 18.21 -14.35
N GLN A 153 -18.09 17.15 -15.08
CA GLN A 153 -19.33 16.43 -14.86
C GLN A 153 -19.36 15.78 -13.46
N LEU A 154 -18.26 15.12 -13.06
CA LEU A 154 -18.14 14.52 -11.73
C LEU A 154 -18.25 15.56 -10.61
N VAL A 155 -17.55 16.70 -10.75
CA VAL A 155 -17.63 17.81 -9.79
C VAL A 155 -19.06 18.40 -9.73
N SER A 156 -19.73 18.50 -10.88
CA SER A 156 -21.10 19.03 -10.96
C SER A 156 -22.11 18.08 -10.34
N LEU A 157 -21.96 16.76 -10.56
CA LEU A 157 -22.79 15.72 -9.97
C LEU A 157 -22.65 15.72 -8.43
N ALA A 158 -21.42 15.77 -7.92
CA ALA A 158 -21.18 15.83 -6.48
C ALA A 158 -21.81 17.08 -5.83
N LYS A 159 -21.81 18.23 -6.51
CA LYS A 159 -22.50 19.44 -6.03
C LYS A 159 -24.02 19.27 -5.98
N THR A 160 -24.61 18.61 -6.98
CA THR A 160 -26.06 18.38 -7.00
C THR A 160 -26.51 17.40 -5.93
N GLU A 161 -25.71 16.38 -5.61
CA GLU A 161 -25.99 15.42 -4.54
C GLU A 161 -25.97 16.08 -3.15
N ILE A 162 -25.08 17.06 -2.93
CA ILE A 162 -25.05 17.85 -1.69
C ILE A 162 -26.32 18.72 -1.58
N ALA A 163 -26.73 19.37 -2.67
CA ALA A 163 -27.92 20.22 -2.69
C ALA A 163 -29.23 19.43 -2.45
N ASP A 164 -29.34 18.21 -2.95
CA ASP A 164 -30.51 17.34 -2.75
C ASP A 164 -30.60 16.83 -1.30
N ARG A 165 -29.45 16.56 -0.67
CA ARG A 165 -29.37 16.18 0.75
C ARG A 165 -29.79 17.32 1.68
N ASP A 166 -29.45 18.56 1.33
CA ASP A 166 -29.87 19.77 2.05
C ASP A 166 -31.38 20.03 1.89
N ALA A 167 -31.96 19.73 0.71
CA ALA A 167 -33.40 19.90 0.46
C ALA A 167 -34.27 18.89 1.23
N GLY A 168 -33.79 17.65 1.43
CA GLY A 168 -34.51 16.59 2.14
C GLY A 168 -34.53 16.71 3.68
N HIS A 169 -33.74 17.62 4.27
CA HIS A 169 -33.63 17.79 5.73
C HIS A 169 -34.54 18.89 6.32
N CYS A 170 -35.50 19.40 5.55
CA CYS A 170 -36.44 20.41 6.02
C CYS A 170 -37.65 19.78 6.72
N SER A 171 -37.46 19.36 7.98
CA SER A 171 -38.55 19.26 8.95
C SER A 171 -38.07 19.79 10.29
N ASP A 172 -38.57 20.99 10.59
CA ASP A 172 -38.67 21.70 11.85
C ASP A 172 -37.42 21.97 12.70
N THR A 173 -37.21 23.28 12.86
CA THR A 173 -36.60 24.01 13.99
C THR A 173 -35.22 24.60 13.70
N HIS A 174 -35.24 25.93 13.51
CA HIS A 174 -34.16 26.91 13.64
C HIS A 174 -32.71 26.38 13.63
N SER A 175 -31.96 26.66 12.55
CA SER A 175 -30.54 27.01 12.66
C SER A 175 -29.99 27.58 11.35
N ILE A 176 -29.40 28.78 11.46
CA ILE A 176 -28.77 29.59 10.41
C ILE A 176 -27.44 28.96 9.89
N THR A 177 -27.15 27.70 10.27
CA THR A 177 -25.85 27.06 10.15
C THR A 177 -25.70 26.11 8.94
N THR A 178 -26.78 25.71 8.27
CA THR A 178 -26.76 24.75 7.15
C THR A 178 -26.17 25.33 5.86
N SER A 179 -26.42 26.61 5.55
CA SER A 179 -25.90 27.29 4.36
C SER A 179 -24.36 27.37 4.31
N ALA A 180 -23.70 27.52 5.47
CA ALA A 180 -22.24 27.60 5.55
C ALA A 180 -21.56 26.23 5.33
N HIS A 181 -22.21 25.15 5.79
CA HIS A 181 -21.70 23.78 5.68
C HIS A 181 -21.74 23.27 4.23
N SER A 182 -22.81 23.58 3.50
CA SER A 182 -22.95 23.29 2.06
C SER A 182 -21.85 23.99 1.24
N GLY A 183 -21.54 25.26 1.55
CA GLY A 183 -20.44 25.99 0.93
C GLY A 183 -19.05 25.40 1.21
N THR A 184 -18.86 24.81 2.40
CA THR A 184 -17.59 24.17 2.80
C THR A 184 -17.37 22.85 2.06
N LEU A 185 -18.41 22.01 1.93
CA LEU A 185 -18.33 20.73 1.21
C LEU A 185 -18.09 20.91 -0.30
N VAL A 186 -18.67 21.93 -0.93
CA VAL A 186 -18.44 22.23 -2.35
C VAL A 186 -17.01 22.72 -2.61
N MET A 187 -16.39 23.41 -1.65
CA MET A 187 -14.97 23.79 -1.72
C MET A 187 -14.06 22.58 -1.57
N GLU A 188 -14.39 21.64 -0.68
CA GLU A 188 -13.65 20.40 -0.46
C GLU A 188 -13.61 19.49 -1.70
N HIS A 189 -14.72 19.38 -2.45
CA HIS A 189 -14.75 18.59 -3.69
C HIS A 189 -13.94 19.24 -4.81
N ARG A 190 -13.94 20.57 -4.90
CA ARG A 190 -13.08 21.29 -5.86
C ARG A 190 -11.61 21.10 -5.52
N GLU A 191 -11.25 21.23 -4.26
CA GLU A 191 -9.89 21.01 -3.78
C GLU A 191 -9.43 19.57 -4.06
N THR A 192 -10.28 18.58 -3.76
CA THR A 192 -10.02 17.17 -4.06
C THR A 192 -9.78 16.94 -5.56
N ALA A 193 -10.59 17.55 -6.43
CA ALA A 193 -10.40 17.46 -7.88
C ALA A 193 -9.06 18.07 -8.32
N LEU A 194 -8.71 19.24 -7.78
CA LEU A 194 -7.42 19.89 -8.07
C LEU A 194 -6.23 19.04 -7.60
N CYS A 195 -6.30 18.45 -6.40
CA CYS A 195 -5.28 17.53 -5.89
C CYS A 195 -5.12 16.30 -6.80
N CYS A 196 -6.22 15.68 -7.23
CA CYS A 196 -6.18 14.53 -8.14
C CYS A 196 -5.56 14.90 -9.48
N ILE A 197 -5.93 16.06 -10.05
CA ILE A 197 -5.38 16.53 -11.33
C ILE A 197 -3.88 16.84 -11.20
N ALA A 198 -3.45 17.49 -10.12
CA ALA A 198 -2.04 17.79 -9.88
C ALA A 198 -1.21 16.50 -9.78
N HIS A 199 -1.70 15.50 -9.05
CA HIS A 199 -1.07 14.19 -8.96
C HIS A 199 -0.97 13.51 -10.32
N ALA A 200 -2.08 13.47 -11.08
CA ALA A 200 -2.12 12.89 -12.42
C ALA A 200 -1.18 13.62 -13.40
N ALA A 201 -1.04 14.95 -13.30
CA ALA A 201 -0.12 15.70 -14.14
C ALA A 201 1.34 15.28 -13.88
N LEU A 202 1.73 15.13 -12.62
CA LEU A 202 3.06 14.63 -12.23
C LEU A 202 3.27 13.19 -12.74
N GLN A 203 2.31 12.30 -12.51
CA GLN A 203 2.35 10.92 -13.03
C GLN A 203 2.49 10.90 -14.56
N LYS A 204 1.79 11.77 -15.28
CA LYS A 204 1.86 11.85 -16.74
C LYS A 204 3.25 12.28 -17.23
N ILE A 205 3.90 13.21 -16.53
CA ILE A 205 5.28 13.61 -16.85
C ILE A 205 6.24 12.45 -16.56
N LEU A 206 6.11 11.80 -15.41
CA LEU A 206 6.93 10.65 -15.03
C LEU A 206 6.75 9.46 -15.97
N HIS A 207 5.52 9.23 -16.44
CA HIS A 207 5.20 8.17 -17.40
C HIS A 207 5.98 8.29 -18.72
N LYS A 208 6.42 9.50 -19.10
CA LYS A 208 7.29 9.69 -20.27
C LYS A 208 8.70 9.18 -20.02
N SER A 209 9.19 9.27 -18.78
CA SER A 209 10.54 8.87 -18.39
C SER A 209 10.67 7.40 -18.03
N ARG A 210 9.58 6.60 -18.06
CA ARG A 210 9.64 5.15 -17.77
C ARG A 210 10.56 4.35 -18.70
N PHE A 211 10.88 4.90 -19.87
CA PHE A 211 11.76 4.29 -20.87
C PHE A 211 13.21 4.75 -20.75
N ASP A 212 13.49 5.76 -19.91
CA ASP A 212 14.85 6.26 -19.70
C ASP A 212 15.68 5.25 -18.89
N ASP A 213 17.00 5.28 -19.04
CA ASP A 213 17.90 4.41 -18.27
C ASP A 213 18.12 4.93 -16.85
N SER A 214 17.87 4.08 -15.85
CA SER A 214 18.08 4.40 -14.43
C SER A 214 19.44 3.91 -13.92
N SER A 215 20.18 3.12 -14.71
CA SER A 215 21.48 2.54 -14.34
C SER A 215 22.50 3.57 -13.86
N PRO A 216 22.61 4.78 -14.47
CA PRO A 216 23.56 5.79 -14.00
C PRO A 216 23.33 6.24 -12.55
N LEU A 217 22.08 6.19 -12.06
CA LEU A 217 21.79 6.51 -10.66
C LEU A 217 22.19 5.38 -9.71
N VAL A 218 22.05 4.13 -10.17
CA VAL A 218 22.52 2.95 -9.43
C VAL A 218 24.04 2.94 -9.37
N ASP A 219 24.72 3.29 -10.46
CA ASP A 219 26.17 3.42 -10.52
C ASP A 219 26.65 4.55 -9.62
N PHE A 220 25.97 5.69 -9.59
CA PHE A 220 26.24 6.78 -8.65
C PHE A 220 26.15 6.31 -7.18
N PHE A 221 25.08 5.59 -6.84
CA PHE A 221 24.94 5.02 -5.49
C PHE A 221 26.09 4.08 -5.13
N ARG A 222 26.53 3.23 -6.06
CA ARG A 222 27.55 2.20 -5.80
C ARG A 222 28.98 2.75 -5.79
N PHE A 223 29.32 3.59 -6.75
CA PHE A 223 30.70 3.99 -7.01
C PHE A 223 31.04 5.35 -6.41
N ASP A 224 30.10 6.29 -6.36
CA ASP A 224 30.36 7.64 -5.84
C ASP A 224 30.01 7.76 -4.36
N LEU A 225 28.87 7.18 -3.98
CA LEU A 225 28.42 7.18 -2.59
C LEU A 225 28.91 5.96 -1.79
N GLY A 226 29.59 5.01 -2.44
CA GLY A 226 30.11 3.81 -1.76
C GLY A 226 29.03 2.95 -1.12
N GLU A 227 27.83 2.91 -1.69
CA GLU A 227 26.63 2.26 -1.15
C GLU A 227 26.15 2.84 0.20
N GLU A 228 26.49 4.10 0.49
CA GLU A 228 26.05 4.80 1.69
C GLU A 228 24.62 5.36 1.54
N TRP A 229 23.68 4.74 2.25
CA TRP A 229 22.27 5.10 2.21
C TRP A 229 21.98 6.52 2.71
N ALA A 230 22.70 6.99 3.72
CA ALA A 230 22.51 8.34 4.25
C ALA A 230 22.89 9.41 3.20
N ALA A 231 24.03 9.22 2.53
CA ALA A 231 24.47 10.10 1.45
C ALA A 231 23.51 10.08 0.24
N PHE A 232 22.92 8.91 -0.05
CA PHE A 232 21.92 8.81 -1.12
C PHE A 232 20.63 9.56 -0.80
N ILE A 233 20.17 9.54 0.46
CA ILE A 233 18.97 10.28 0.89
C ILE A 233 19.16 11.78 0.71
N GLU A 234 20.32 12.33 1.15
CA GLU A 234 20.62 13.75 0.94
C GLU A 234 20.76 14.08 -0.56
N SER A 235 21.48 13.25 -1.32
CA SER A 235 21.61 13.42 -2.77
C SER A 235 20.26 13.35 -3.50
N ALA A 236 19.35 12.46 -3.07
CA ALA A 236 18.02 12.31 -3.64
C ALA A 236 17.13 13.53 -3.35
N LYS A 237 17.27 14.13 -2.16
CA LYS A 237 16.62 15.39 -1.80
C LYS A 237 17.13 16.53 -2.68
N ASP A 238 18.44 16.61 -2.89
CA ASP A 238 19.05 17.63 -3.77
C ASP A 238 18.62 17.43 -5.23
N LEU A 239 18.56 16.18 -5.71
CA LEU A 239 18.03 15.84 -7.04
C LEU A 239 16.56 16.24 -7.18
N ALA A 240 15.74 16.01 -6.17
CA ALA A 240 14.34 16.43 -6.18
C ALA A 240 14.23 17.97 -6.23
N GLY A 241 15.04 18.68 -5.45
CA GLY A 241 15.16 20.14 -5.52
C GLY A 241 15.56 20.62 -6.91
N LEU A 242 16.59 20.01 -7.52
CA LEU A 242 17.06 20.35 -8.87
C LEU A 242 16.02 20.11 -9.98
N ILE A 243 15.06 19.21 -9.75
CA ILE A 243 13.98 18.90 -10.70
C ILE A 243 12.80 19.87 -10.53
N LEU A 244 12.48 20.27 -9.30
CA LEU A 244 11.31 21.10 -8.98
C LEU A 244 11.64 22.60 -8.98
N ASP A 245 12.81 22.99 -8.47
CA ASP A 245 13.25 24.37 -8.36
C ASP A 245 14.02 24.79 -9.60
N THR A 246 13.30 25.37 -10.56
CA THR A 246 13.89 25.92 -11.80
C THR A 246 14.75 27.17 -11.51
N GLU A 247 14.45 27.91 -10.41
CA GLU A 247 15.07 29.20 -10.06
C GLU A 247 16.35 29.09 -9.21
N ALA A 248 16.62 27.96 -8.55
CA ALA A 248 17.84 27.77 -7.73
C ALA A 248 19.13 27.64 -8.58
N SER A 249 19.00 27.67 -9.91
CA SER A 249 20.13 27.47 -10.84
C SER A 249 20.91 28.75 -11.18
N VAL A 250 20.53 29.93 -10.69
CA VAL A 250 21.07 31.21 -11.20
C VAL A 250 21.85 32.05 -10.18
N THR A 251 21.91 31.70 -8.89
CA THR A 251 22.62 32.55 -7.93
C THR A 251 23.70 31.82 -7.15
N ASP A 252 24.93 32.11 -7.60
CA ASP A 252 26.21 32.05 -6.91
C ASP A 252 26.70 30.69 -6.40
N PHE A 253 28.03 30.61 -6.31
CA PHE A 253 28.88 29.50 -5.84
C PHE A 253 29.41 28.56 -6.93
N ASP A 254 30.71 28.27 -6.80
CA ASP A 254 31.61 27.62 -7.74
C ASP A 254 30.97 26.49 -8.55
N MET A 255 31.39 26.35 -9.82
CA MET A 255 31.10 25.18 -10.65
C MET A 255 31.76 23.94 -10.04
N ASP A 256 31.13 23.39 -9.01
CA ASP A 256 31.55 22.18 -8.30
C ASP A 256 31.25 20.94 -9.17
N GLU A 257 32.25 20.09 -9.36
CA GLU A 257 32.13 18.87 -10.17
C GLU A 257 30.98 17.98 -9.67
N ASP A 258 30.72 18.00 -8.37
CA ASP A 258 29.64 17.26 -7.71
C ASP A 258 28.24 17.76 -8.12
N GLN A 259 28.09 19.07 -8.35
CA GLN A 259 26.82 19.65 -8.77
C GLN A 259 26.50 19.33 -10.23
N GLU A 260 27.49 19.37 -11.12
CA GLU A 260 27.33 18.94 -12.51
C GLU A 260 27.02 17.44 -12.59
N ARG A 261 27.65 16.64 -11.72
CA ARG A 261 27.34 15.22 -11.59
C ARG A 261 25.89 14.99 -11.19
N LEU A 262 25.38 15.70 -10.18
CA LEU A 262 23.97 15.64 -9.78
C LEU A 262 23.02 16.10 -10.90
N LYS A 263 23.35 17.17 -11.65
CA LYS A 263 22.55 17.61 -12.80
C LYS A 263 22.42 16.53 -13.87
N SER A 264 23.48 15.76 -14.12
CA SER A 264 23.46 14.64 -15.08
C SER A 264 22.50 13.51 -14.67
N LEU A 265 22.24 13.37 -13.36
CA LEU A 265 21.42 12.30 -12.79
C LEU A 265 19.92 12.61 -12.77
N ARG A 266 19.49 13.82 -13.17
CA ARG A 266 18.06 14.21 -13.20
C ARG A 266 17.20 13.24 -14.01
N LYS A 267 17.62 12.85 -15.21
CA LYS A 267 16.89 11.90 -16.06
C LYS A 267 16.88 10.48 -15.48
N PRO A 268 18.03 9.90 -15.06
CA PRO A 268 18.05 8.64 -14.32
C PRO A 268 17.15 8.61 -13.08
N PHE A 269 17.09 9.72 -12.34
CA PHE A 269 16.22 9.86 -11.16
C PHE A 269 14.74 9.86 -11.52
N LEU A 270 14.34 10.58 -12.57
CA LEU A 270 12.97 10.54 -13.09
C LEU A 270 12.59 9.14 -13.61
N SER A 271 13.53 8.42 -14.25
CA SER A 271 13.33 7.02 -14.66
C SER A 271 13.07 6.10 -13.47
N LEU A 272 13.92 6.20 -12.43
CA LEU A 272 13.76 5.39 -11.23
C LEU A 272 12.43 5.68 -10.53
N LEU A 273 12.04 6.95 -10.45
CA LEU A 273 10.76 7.37 -9.90
C LEU A 273 9.57 6.85 -10.71
N ALA A 274 9.66 6.88 -12.05
CA ALA A 274 8.65 6.31 -12.93
C ALA A 274 8.51 4.78 -12.77
N LYS A 275 9.62 4.06 -12.56
CA LYS A 275 9.60 2.62 -12.27
C LYS A 275 8.97 2.34 -10.91
N ALA A 276 9.27 3.14 -9.90
CA ALA A 276 8.68 3.00 -8.56
C ALA A 276 7.15 3.19 -8.58
N GLN A 277 6.64 4.12 -9.40
CA GLN A 277 5.19 4.29 -9.56
C GLN A 277 4.51 3.06 -10.16
N ALA A 278 5.14 2.38 -11.13
CA ALA A 278 4.61 1.16 -11.72
C ALA A 278 4.63 -0.06 -10.79
N MET A 279 5.28 0.01 -9.62
CA MET A 279 5.31 -1.05 -8.62
C MET A 279 4.18 -0.92 -7.58
N VAL A 280 3.50 0.23 -7.54
CA VAL A 280 2.45 0.56 -6.56
C VAL A 280 1.05 0.36 -7.13
N ASP A 281 0.91 0.30 -8.45
CA ASP A 281 -0.30 -0.09 -9.18
C ASP A 281 -0.41 -1.61 -9.33
#